data_AF-A0A934TGI5-F1
#
_entry.id   AF-A0A934TGI5-F1
#
_cell.length_a   1.000
_cell.length_b   1.000
_cell.length_c   1.000
_cell.angle_alpha   90.00
_cell.angle_beta   90.00
_cell.angle_gamma   90.00
#
_symmetry.space_group_name_H-M   'P 1'
#
loop_
_entity.id
_entity.type
_entity.pdbx_description
1 polymer ?
#
loop_
_entity_poly.entity_id
_entity_poly.type
_entity_poly.pdbx_seq_one_letter_code
_entity_poly.pdbx_strand_id
1 'polypeptide(L)'
;MRKLTTFLFLLVSFNVFSQIDLIKTAANLTDEGKYLYQLEMVAWDGTDIFYDSFKEPERIGGYFSFMDANKPKCLFFSKGERPRVIGVVTFGDIGIVETATIDFKERDFKNYEKELFTIRAKALAEVQQDTLFKAYNNTNLNLIPTMRNGVKKVYALTAPKVTGVVLFGNDYLLTFDKNNNLIDKERLHRNLIPIAFEDDKEAVASVHSHAPGTNEFITPTDICTLMLYAKYAGWKQHMVISQNYVSIWDCENNSLGIMTREDFEKMKEIE
;
A
#
# COMPACT_ATOMS: atom_id res chain seq x y z
N MET A 1 35.46 23.78 -61.03
CA MET A 1 35.10 22.36 -60.98
C MET A 1 35.03 21.92 -59.53
N ARG A 2 33.85 21.43 -59.12
CA ARG A 2 33.49 20.99 -57.76
C ARG A 2 34.34 19.81 -57.31
N LYS A 3 34.81 19.81 -56.07
CA LYS A 3 34.90 18.58 -55.26
C LYS A 3 34.26 18.87 -53.91
N LEU A 4 33.03 18.39 -53.78
CA LEU A 4 32.23 18.37 -52.57
C LEU A 4 32.60 17.08 -51.83
N THR A 5 33.38 17.16 -50.77
CA THR A 5 33.62 16.02 -49.87
C THR A 5 32.47 15.96 -48.90
N THR A 6 31.49 15.10 -49.19
CA THR A 6 30.37 14.82 -48.29
C THR A 6 30.85 13.91 -47.15
N PHE A 7 30.81 14.44 -45.93
CA PHE A 7 31.07 13.72 -44.70
C PHE A 7 29.75 13.08 -44.25
N LEU A 8 29.65 11.74 -44.34
CA LEU A 8 28.47 11.00 -43.88
C LEU A 8 28.78 10.42 -42.49
N PHE A 9 28.43 11.16 -41.44
CA PHE A 9 28.34 10.61 -40.09
C PHE A 9 27.09 9.73 -40.01
N LEU A 10 27.26 8.40 -40.05
CA LEU A 10 26.24 7.48 -39.59
C LEU A 10 26.13 7.61 -38.06
N LEU A 11 25.16 8.41 -37.60
CA LEU A 11 24.67 8.35 -36.23
C LEU A 11 23.88 7.04 -36.09
N VAL A 12 24.58 5.97 -35.70
CA VAL A 12 23.93 4.79 -35.13
C VAL A 12 23.46 5.21 -33.74
N SER A 13 22.21 5.66 -33.67
CA SER A 13 21.49 5.84 -32.41
C SER A 13 21.31 4.46 -31.78
N PHE A 14 22.25 4.03 -30.96
CA PHE A 14 22.00 2.95 -30.01
C PHE A 14 20.85 3.42 -29.12
N ASN A 15 19.65 2.88 -29.33
CA ASN A 15 18.61 2.90 -28.31
C ASN A 15 19.15 2.05 -27.16
N VAL A 16 19.87 2.69 -26.23
CA VAL A 16 20.13 2.14 -24.91
C VAL A 16 18.77 2.11 -24.22
N PHE A 17 18.02 1.03 -24.41
CA PHE A 17 16.95 0.70 -23.48
C PHE A 17 17.64 0.52 -22.12
N SER A 18 17.41 1.46 -21.20
CA SER A 18 17.86 1.31 -19.81
C SER A 18 17.29 -0.01 -19.30
N GLN A 19 18.16 -0.98 -19.01
CA GLN A 19 17.76 -2.21 -18.34
C GLN A 19 17.13 -1.80 -17.01
N ILE A 20 15.90 -2.26 -16.75
CA ILE A 20 15.24 -2.01 -15.47
C ILE A 20 16.09 -2.68 -14.38
N ASP A 21 16.51 -1.91 -13.39
CA ASP A 21 17.22 -2.44 -12.23
C ASP A 21 16.22 -3.12 -11.29
N LEU A 22 16.05 -4.43 -11.47
CA LEU A 22 15.09 -5.25 -10.73
C LEU A 22 15.39 -5.27 -9.22
N ILE A 23 16.66 -5.17 -8.82
CA ILE A 23 17.07 -5.14 -7.41
C ILE A 23 16.58 -3.85 -6.77
N LYS A 24 16.83 -2.71 -7.42
CA LYS A 24 16.36 -1.40 -6.93
C LYS A 24 14.84 -1.31 -6.93
N THR A 25 14.17 -1.85 -7.95
CA THR A 25 12.71 -1.93 -8.01
C THR A 25 12.15 -2.75 -6.85
N ALA A 26 12.71 -3.93 -6.59
CA ALA A 26 12.31 -4.78 -5.47
C ALA A 26 12.49 -4.08 -4.13
N ALA A 27 13.63 -3.40 -3.93
CA ALA A 27 13.91 -2.64 -2.70
C ALA A 27 12.90 -1.51 -2.48
N ASN A 28 12.57 -0.73 -3.51
CA ASN A 28 11.61 0.37 -3.41
C ASN A 28 10.19 -0.12 -3.10
N LEU A 29 9.73 -1.17 -3.80
CA LEU A 29 8.42 -1.78 -3.55
C LEU A 29 8.35 -2.36 -2.14
N THR A 30 9.41 -3.02 -1.69
CA THR A 30 9.52 -3.59 -0.33
C THR A 30 9.48 -2.49 0.73
N ASP A 31 10.21 -1.39 0.57
CA ASP A 31 10.19 -0.25 1.51
C ASP A 31 8.80 0.38 1.60
N GLU A 32 8.16 0.62 0.46
CA GLU A 32 6.83 1.22 0.42
C GLU A 32 5.75 0.28 1.00
N GLY A 33 5.80 -1.01 0.65
CA GLY A 33 4.88 -2.02 1.20
C GLY A 33 5.04 -2.24 2.69
N LYS A 34 6.29 -2.32 3.20
CA LYS A 34 6.56 -2.39 4.64
C LYS A 34 6.07 -1.16 5.37
N TYR A 35 6.26 0.03 4.80
CA TYR A 35 5.73 1.26 5.38
C TYR A 35 4.20 1.23 5.51
N LEU A 36 3.49 0.80 4.45
CA LEU A 36 2.03 0.63 4.50
C LEU A 36 1.60 -0.40 5.55
N TYR A 37 2.28 -1.55 5.61
CA TYR A 37 2.04 -2.56 6.64
C TYR A 37 2.14 -1.99 8.06
N GLN A 38 3.19 -1.20 8.35
CA GLN A 38 3.34 -0.58 9.66
C GLN A 38 2.18 0.38 9.98
N LEU A 39 1.73 1.16 8.99
CA LEU A 39 0.59 2.06 9.16
C LEU A 39 -0.72 1.30 9.39
N GLU A 40 -0.93 0.17 8.72
CA GLU A 40 -2.12 -0.66 8.91
C GLU A 40 -2.13 -1.37 10.27
N MET A 41 -1.00 -1.95 10.68
CA MET A 41 -0.88 -2.55 12.02
C MET A 41 -1.21 -1.53 13.12
N VAL A 42 -0.65 -0.33 13.02
CA VAL A 42 -0.91 0.77 13.95
C VAL A 42 -2.37 1.22 13.92
N ALA A 43 -3.01 1.17 12.74
CA ALA A 43 -4.42 1.46 12.63
C ALA A 43 -5.26 0.39 13.34
N TRP A 44 -5.01 -0.90 13.10
CA TRP A 44 -5.76 -2.01 13.70
C TRP A 44 -5.65 -2.03 15.22
N ASP A 45 -4.43 -2.14 15.74
CA ASP A 45 -4.19 -2.20 17.19
C ASP A 45 -4.57 -0.88 17.85
N GLY A 46 -4.31 0.24 17.16
CA GLY A 46 -4.63 1.57 17.66
C GLY A 46 -6.13 1.81 17.77
N THR A 47 -6.94 1.26 16.86
CA THR A 47 -8.39 1.28 16.99
C THR A 47 -8.86 0.49 18.20
N ASP A 48 -8.40 -0.74 18.38
CA ASP A 48 -8.83 -1.58 19.50
C ASP A 48 -8.48 -0.91 20.84
N ILE A 49 -7.23 -0.46 21.00
CA ILE A 49 -6.77 0.26 22.20
C ILE A 49 -7.60 1.51 22.47
N PHE A 50 -7.89 2.30 21.43
CA PHE A 50 -8.62 3.56 21.59
C PHE A 50 -10.09 3.30 21.96
N TYR A 51 -10.77 2.38 21.29
CA TYR A 51 -12.18 2.08 21.54
C TYR A 51 -12.40 1.44 22.92
N ASP A 52 -11.46 0.62 23.40
CA ASP A 52 -11.53 0.04 24.75
C ASP A 52 -11.40 1.10 25.85
N SER A 53 -10.71 2.21 25.56
CA SER A 53 -10.33 3.22 26.56
C SER A 53 -11.17 4.50 26.48
N PHE A 54 -11.72 4.85 25.31
CA PHE A 54 -12.42 6.10 25.07
C PHE A 54 -13.91 6.02 25.42
N LYS A 55 -14.38 6.93 26.27
CA LYS A 55 -15.72 6.84 26.88
C LYS A 55 -16.86 7.41 26.02
N GLU A 56 -16.55 8.10 24.94
CA GLU A 56 -17.52 8.85 24.11
C GLU A 56 -17.42 8.44 22.62
N PRO A 57 -17.59 7.15 22.29
CA PRO A 57 -17.36 6.64 20.93
C PRO A 57 -18.19 7.35 19.86
N GLU A 58 -19.37 7.87 20.22
CA GLU A 58 -20.21 8.66 19.35
C GLU A 58 -19.53 9.95 18.87
N ARG A 59 -18.53 10.48 19.58
CA ARG A 59 -17.78 11.68 19.16
C ARG A 59 -16.77 11.39 18.05
N ILE A 60 -16.41 10.13 17.81
CA ILE A 60 -15.38 9.75 16.85
C ILE A 60 -15.86 10.05 15.42
N GLY A 61 -15.12 10.89 14.70
CA GLY A 61 -15.31 11.17 13.28
C GLY A 61 -14.45 10.28 12.37
N GLY A 62 -13.38 9.71 12.93
CA GLY A 62 -12.50 8.77 12.25
C GLY A 62 -11.10 8.79 12.83
N TYR A 63 -10.20 8.08 12.14
CA TYR A 63 -8.79 7.98 12.50
C TYR A 63 -7.91 7.94 11.26
N PHE A 64 -6.60 8.12 11.46
CA PHE A 64 -5.56 7.74 10.51
C PHE A 64 -4.25 7.46 11.24
N SER A 65 -3.44 6.58 10.66
CA SER A 65 -2.10 6.27 11.14
C SER A 65 -1.03 7.06 10.40
N PHE A 66 0.08 7.35 11.08
CA PHE A 66 1.25 8.03 10.50
C PHE A 66 2.51 7.77 11.32
N MET A 67 3.66 8.13 10.75
CA MET A 67 4.96 8.11 11.44
C MET A 67 5.34 9.52 11.89
N ASP A 68 5.65 9.69 13.18
CA ASP A 68 6.21 10.92 13.75
C ASP A 68 7.65 10.66 14.20
N ALA A 69 8.63 11.07 13.39
CA ALA A 69 10.06 10.78 13.65
C ALA A 69 10.32 9.30 13.99
N ASN A 70 9.78 8.39 13.15
CA ASN A 70 9.78 6.93 13.32
C ASN A 70 8.97 6.36 14.50
N LYS A 71 8.22 7.20 15.22
CA LYS A 71 7.24 6.73 16.21
C LYS A 71 5.89 6.54 15.54
N PRO A 72 5.39 5.30 15.45
CA PRO A 72 4.13 5.03 14.79
C PRO A 72 2.96 5.49 15.67
N LYS A 73 1.98 6.15 15.06
CA LYS A 73 0.85 6.76 15.77
C LYS A 73 -0.45 6.51 15.05
N CYS A 74 -1.50 6.25 15.82
CA CYS A 74 -2.89 6.25 15.35
C CYS A 74 -3.62 7.44 16.00
N LEU A 75 -4.04 8.41 15.19
CA LEU A 75 -4.70 9.62 15.64
C LEU A 75 -6.20 9.53 15.38
N PHE A 76 -6.98 9.87 16.40
CA PHE A 76 -8.44 9.92 16.37
C PHE A 76 -8.89 11.38 16.37
N PHE A 77 -9.88 11.69 15.54
CA PHE A 77 -10.45 13.03 15.45
C PHE A 77 -11.97 13.00 15.63
N SER A 78 -12.52 14.10 16.12
CA SER A 78 -13.95 14.26 16.38
C SER A 78 -14.77 14.46 15.10
N LYS A 79 -16.04 14.06 15.15
CA LYS A 79 -17.05 14.38 14.14
C LYS A 79 -17.41 15.88 14.16
N GLY A 80 -17.92 16.38 13.04
CA GLY A 80 -18.44 17.75 12.90
C GLY A 80 -17.71 18.58 11.86
N GLU A 81 -18.14 19.83 11.67
CA GLU A 81 -17.59 20.74 10.65
C GLU A 81 -16.15 21.17 10.94
N ARG A 82 -15.75 21.16 12.21
CA ARG A 82 -14.40 21.50 12.66
C ARG A 82 -13.82 20.37 13.51
N PRO A 83 -13.40 19.25 12.89
CA PRO A 83 -12.78 18.15 13.60
C PRO A 83 -11.57 18.62 14.41
N ARG A 84 -11.43 18.08 15.61
CA ARG A 84 -10.28 18.24 16.50
C ARG A 84 -9.71 16.87 16.85
N VAL A 85 -8.43 16.81 17.15
CA VAL A 85 -7.81 15.59 17.67
C VAL A 85 -8.42 15.31 19.05
N ILE A 86 -8.91 14.09 19.25
CA ILE A 86 -9.53 13.63 20.51
C ILE A 86 -8.71 12.54 21.19
N GLY A 87 -7.74 11.97 20.47
CA GLY A 87 -6.61 11.33 21.10
C GLY A 87 -5.64 10.71 20.10
N VAL A 88 -4.53 10.23 20.64
CA VAL A 88 -3.44 9.64 19.86
C VAL A 88 -2.92 8.43 20.60
N VAL A 89 -2.97 7.27 19.94
CA VAL A 89 -2.25 6.07 20.36
C VAL A 89 -0.85 6.12 19.76
N THR A 90 0.19 5.97 20.58
CA THR A 90 1.60 5.96 20.16
C THR A 90 2.24 4.64 20.53
N PHE A 91 2.86 3.98 19.56
CA PHE A 91 3.52 2.69 19.74
C PHE A 91 5.01 2.87 20.02
N GLY A 92 5.53 2.18 21.03
CA GLY A 92 6.98 2.04 21.23
C GLY A 92 7.57 1.04 20.24
N ASP A 93 6.96 -0.15 20.19
CA ASP A 93 7.19 -1.20 19.20
C ASP A 93 5.83 -1.64 18.65
N ILE A 94 5.67 -1.66 17.32
CA ILE A 94 4.43 -2.07 16.65
C ILE A 94 4.14 -3.57 16.78
N GLY A 95 5.16 -4.38 17.11
CA GLY A 95 4.99 -5.80 17.37
C GLY A 95 4.59 -6.11 18.81
N ILE A 96 4.55 -5.09 19.69
CA ILE A 96 4.32 -5.26 21.13
C ILE A 96 3.28 -4.23 21.58
N VAL A 97 2.01 -4.62 21.49
CA VAL A 97 0.83 -3.76 21.76
C VAL A 97 0.89 -3.15 23.17
N GLU A 98 1.48 -3.85 24.15
CA GLU A 98 1.63 -3.41 25.53
C GLU A 98 2.54 -2.17 25.68
N THR A 99 3.36 -1.87 24.66
CA THR A 99 4.18 -0.65 24.64
C THR A 99 3.40 0.58 24.18
N ALA A 100 2.15 0.40 23.73
CA ALA A 100 1.31 1.49 23.28
C ALA A 100 0.92 2.41 24.45
N THR A 101 0.89 3.70 24.16
CA THR A 101 0.42 4.73 25.11
C THR A 101 -0.67 5.54 24.46
N ILE A 102 -1.60 6.06 25.27
CA ILE A 102 -2.73 6.85 24.78
C ILE A 102 -2.73 8.25 25.42
N ASP A 103 -2.88 9.27 24.57
CA ASP A 103 -3.08 10.66 25.00
C ASP A 103 -4.46 11.13 24.53
N PHE A 104 -5.38 11.39 25.47
CA PHE A 104 -6.74 11.88 25.21
C PHE A 104 -6.84 13.40 25.14
N LYS A 105 -5.71 14.13 25.08
CA LYS A 105 -5.73 15.59 25.04
C LYS A 105 -6.43 16.08 23.79
N GLU A 106 -7.61 16.68 23.98
CA GLU A 106 -8.31 17.36 22.90
C GLU A 106 -7.53 18.60 22.46
N ARG A 107 -7.24 18.68 21.17
CA ARG A 107 -6.43 19.76 20.60
C ARG A 107 -6.68 19.93 19.12
N ASP A 108 -6.20 21.03 18.58
CA ASP A 108 -6.17 21.21 17.13
C ASP A 108 -5.09 20.30 16.52
N PHE A 109 -5.27 20.00 15.24
CA PHE A 109 -4.27 19.29 14.45
C PHE A 109 -2.98 20.11 14.39
N LYS A 110 -1.84 19.43 14.53
CA LYS A 110 -0.56 20.00 14.11
C LYS A 110 -0.54 20.13 12.59
N ASN A 111 0.32 20.99 12.04
CA ASN A 111 0.41 21.23 10.59
C ASN A 111 0.52 19.92 9.78
N TYR A 112 1.45 19.04 10.15
CA TYR A 112 1.62 17.74 9.48
C TYR A 112 0.37 16.85 9.55
N GLU A 113 -0.25 16.74 10.73
CA GLU A 113 -1.49 15.96 10.92
C GLU A 113 -2.65 16.57 10.11
N LYS A 114 -2.72 17.91 10.02
CA LYS A 114 -3.73 18.63 9.25
C LYS A 114 -3.58 18.37 7.76
N GLU A 115 -2.36 18.29 7.25
CA GLU A 115 -2.08 17.94 5.85
C GLU A 115 -2.54 16.52 5.53
N LEU A 116 -2.18 15.53 6.36
CA LEU A 116 -2.66 14.15 6.23
C LEU A 116 -4.18 14.03 6.28
N PHE A 117 -4.80 14.68 7.27
CA PHE A 117 -6.26 14.77 7.38
C PHE A 117 -6.88 15.36 6.11
N THR A 118 -6.28 16.42 5.56
CA THR A 118 -6.81 17.12 4.39
C THR A 118 -6.78 16.23 3.15
N ILE A 119 -5.66 15.58 2.84
CA ILE A 119 -5.58 14.68 1.68
C ILE A 119 -6.47 13.45 1.85
N ARG A 120 -6.57 12.91 3.08
CA ARG A 120 -7.48 11.78 3.38
C ARG A 120 -8.94 12.17 3.19
N ALA A 121 -9.35 13.34 3.66
CA ALA A 121 -10.72 13.82 3.50
C ALA A 121 -11.07 14.06 2.02
N LYS A 122 -10.14 14.63 1.24
CA LYS A 122 -10.31 14.78 -0.22
C LYS A 122 -10.39 13.43 -0.93
N ALA A 123 -9.52 12.48 -0.57
CA ALA A 123 -9.57 11.13 -1.11
C ALA A 123 -10.89 10.41 -0.77
N LEU A 124 -11.41 10.58 0.45
CA LEU A 124 -12.71 10.03 0.83
C LEU A 124 -13.85 10.60 -0.02
N ALA A 125 -13.87 11.92 -0.23
CA ALA A 125 -14.88 12.56 -1.08
C ALA A 125 -14.78 12.05 -2.53
N GLU A 126 -13.56 11.86 -3.04
CA GLU A 126 -13.31 11.34 -4.37
C GLU A 126 -13.80 9.89 -4.52
N VAL A 127 -13.46 9.02 -3.57
CA VAL A 127 -13.91 7.62 -3.53
C VAL A 127 -15.43 7.50 -3.51
N GLN A 128 -16.13 8.45 -2.88
CA GLN A 128 -17.59 8.45 -2.80
C GLN A 128 -18.28 8.95 -4.09
N GLN A 129 -17.59 9.73 -4.91
CA GLN A 129 -18.19 10.42 -6.06
C GLN A 129 -17.78 9.83 -7.41
N ASP A 130 -16.53 9.35 -7.52
CA ASP A 130 -16.00 8.84 -8.78
C ASP A 130 -16.28 7.34 -8.97
N THR A 131 -16.84 7.02 -10.13
CA THR A 131 -17.11 5.65 -10.58
C THR A 131 -15.87 4.78 -10.79
N LEU A 132 -14.67 5.36 -10.82
CA LEU A 132 -13.40 4.63 -10.85
C LEU A 132 -13.30 3.64 -9.67
N PHE A 133 -13.72 4.09 -8.49
CA PHE A 133 -13.65 3.32 -7.25
C PHE A 133 -14.82 2.35 -7.17
N LYS A 134 -14.50 1.07 -6.99
CA LYS A 134 -15.50 0.01 -6.89
C LYS A 134 -15.63 -0.44 -5.44
N ALA A 135 -16.88 -0.45 -4.97
CA ALA A 135 -17.26 -1.08 -3.72
C ALA A 135 -17.72 -2.52 -4.00
N TYR A 136 -17.30 -3.44 -3.14
CA TYR A 136 -17.75 -4.83 -3.16
C TYR A 136 -18.48 -5.14 -1.85
N ASN A 137 -19.43 -6.08 -1.92
CA ASN A 137 -20.10 -6.55 -0.71
C ASN A 137 -19.08 -7.18 0.24
N ASN A 138 -19.29 -7.00 1.55
CA ASN A 138 -18.38 -7.50 2.60
C ASN A 138 -16.94 -6.98 2.51
N THR A 139 -16.71 -5.84 1.87
CA THR A 139 -15.43 -5.14 1.90
C THR A 139 -15.58 -3.70 2.38
N ASN A 140 -14.46 -3.09 2.74
CA ASN A 140 -14.32 -1.66 2.94
C ASN A 140 -13.04 -1.18 2.26
N LEU A 141 -13.04 0.07 1.79
CA LEU A 141 -11.81 0.75 1.43
C LEU A 141 -11.24 1.46 2.66
N ASN A 142 -10.04 1.09 3.07
CA ASN A 142 -9.28 1.81 4.09
C ASN A 142 -8.38 2.86 3.42
N LEU A 143 -8.44 4.10 3.90
CA LEU A 143 -7.70 5.23 3.32
C LEU A 143 -6.51 5.59 4.20
N ILE A 144 -5.32 5.34 3.65
CA ILE A 144 -4.03 5.52 4.32
C ILE A 144 -3.31 6.73 3.72
N PRO A 145 -3.37 7.91 4.37
CA PRO A 145 -2.64 9.08 3.91
C PRO A 145 -1.15 8.96 4.24
N THR A 146 -0.30 9.30 3.28
CA THR A 146 1.15 9.28 3.46
C THR A 146 1.78 10.55 2.91
N MET A 147 2.85 11.01 3.57
CA MET A 147 3.69 12.09 3.10
C MET A 147 5.15 11.69 3.31
N ARG A 148 5.76 11.09 2.28
CA ARG A 148 7.14 10.61 2.28
C ARG A 148 7.89 11.16 1.08
N ASN A 149 9.17 11.47 1.26
CA ASN A 149 10.06 11.92 0.18
C ASN A 149 9.50 13.11 -0.62
N GLY A 150 8.75 14.00 0.04
CA GLY A 150 8.12 15.16 -0.59
C GLY A 150 6.89 14.86 -1.46
N VAL A 151 6.42 13.62 -1.49
CA VAL A 151 5.24 13.18 -2.23
C VAL A 151 4.08 12.91 -1.27
N LYS A 152 2.89 13.41 -1.62
CA LYS A 152 1.65 13.20 -0.86
C LYS A 152 0.81 12.16 -1.59
N LYS A 153 0.50 11.07 -0.91
CA LYS A 153 -0.28 9.96 -1.46
C LYS A 153 -1.42 9.60 -0.50
N VAL A 154 -2.50 9.06 -1.03
CA VAL A 154 -3.47 8.29 -0.24
C VAL A 154 -3.64 6.95 -0.93
N TYR A 155 -3.33 5.87 -0.22
CA TYR A 155 -3.65 4.53 -0.65
C TYR A 155 -5.06 4.19 -0.20
N ALA A 156 -5.86 3.58 -1.07
CA ALA A 156 -7.14 3.00 -0.73
C ALA A 156 -7.04 1.48 -0.85
N LEU A 157 -6.92 0.79 0.28
CA LEU A 157 -6.78 -0.67 0.34
C LEU A 157 -8.14 -1.33 0.54
N THR A 158 -8.42 -2.40 -0.19
CA THR A 158 -9.63 -3.20 0.02
C THR A 158 -9.42 -4.20 1.16
N ALA A 159 -10.07 -3.96 2.30
CA ALA A 159 -10.04 -4.85 3.45
C ALA A 159 -11.32 -5.70 3.53
N PRO A 160 -11.22 -7.00 3.91
CA PRO A 160 -12.39 -7.85 4.12
C PRO A 160 -13.13 -7.47 5.42
N LYS A 161 -14.47 -7.61 5.40
CA LYS A 161 -15.33 -7.54 6.61
C LYS A 161 -15.62 -8.91 7.21
N VAL A 162 -15.09 -9.97 6.61
CA VAL A 162 -15.33 -11.36 6.96
C VAL A 162 -14.00 -12.08 7.14
N THR A 163 -13.98 -13.13 7.95
CA THR A 163 -12.78 -13.93 8.23
C THR A 163 -12.57 -15.02 7.16
N GLY A 164 -11.38 -15.64 7.16
CA GLY A 164 -11.07 -16.79 6.27
C GLY A 164 -10.82 -16.42 4.80
N VAL A 165 -10.62 -15.13 4.50
CA VAL A 165 -10.30 -14.67 3.14
C VAL A 165 -9.25 -13.57 3.16
N VAL A 166 -8.27 -13.70 2.27
CA VAL A 166 -7.34 -12.63 1.92
C VAL A 166 -7.82 -12.00 0.62
N LEU A 167 -7.86 -10.68 0.57
CA LEU A 167 -8.28 -9.93 -0.62
C LEU A 167 -7.07 -9.24 -1.24
N PHE A 168 -6.75 -9.57 -2.48
CA PHE A 168 -5.80 -8.81 -3.30
C PHE A 168 -6.54 -7.95 -4.32
N GLY A 169 -6.02 -6.75 -4.55
CA GLY A 169 -6.53 -5.85 -5.56
C GLY A 169 -7.84 -5.16 -5.20
N ASN A 170 -8.43 -4.51 -6.22
CA ASN A 170 -9.34 -3.38 -6.02
C ASN A 170 -8.71 -2.27 -5.15
N ASP A 171 -7.39 -2.11 -5.23
CA ASP A 171 -6.68 -1.06 -4.53
C ASP A 171 -6.44 0.13 -5.45
N TYR A 172 -6.29 1.31 -4.84
CA TYR A 172 -6.12 2.57 -5.55
C TYR A 172 -5.04 3.42 -4.92
N LEU A 173 -4.44 4.26 -5.75
CA LEU A 173 -3.48 5.27 -5.33
C LEU A 173 -3.96 6.64 -5.82
N LEU A 174 -4.10 7.58 -4.89
CA LEU A 174 -4.39 8.98 -5.17
C LEU A 174 -3.13 9.81 -4.87
N THR A 175 -2.67 10.59 -5.83
CA THR A 175 -1.48 11.45 -5.68
C THR A 175 -1.88 12.91 -5.62
N PHE A 176 -1.27 13.65 -4.69
CA PHE A 176 -1.56 15.05 -4.45
C PHE A 176 -0.33 15.94 -4.67
N ASP A 177 -0.58 17.18 -5.13
CA ASP A 177 0.44 18.21 -5.19
C ASP A 177 0.78 18.79 -3.80
N LYS A 178 1.74 19.72 -3.76
CA LYS A 178 2.16 20.39 -2.51
C LYS A 178 1.02 21.18 -1.84
N ASN A 179 0.03 21.63 -2.60
CA ASN A 179 -1.14 22.39 -2.14
C ASN A 179 -2.33 21.48 -1.77
N ASN A 180 -2.11 20.16 -1.69
CA ASN A 180 -3.14 19.15 -1.42
C ASN A 180 -4.20 19.05 -2.53
N ASN A 181 -3.90 19.43 -3.78
CA ASN A 181 -4.79 19.18 -4.91
C ASN A 181 -4.53 17.78 -5.46
N LEU A 182 -5.60 17.05 -5.76
CA LEU A 182 -5.52 15.75 -6.43
C LEU A 182 -4.98 15.97 -7.85
N ILE A 183 -3.89 15.29 -8.20
CA ILE A 183 -3.26 15.39 -9.53
C ILE A 183 -3.29 14.09 -10.31
N ASP A 184 -3.47 12.95 -9.63
CA ASP A 184 -3.56 11.65 -10.28
C ASP A 184 -4.36 10.65 -9.44
N LYS A 185 -4.99 9.70 -10.14
CA LYS A 185 -5.72 8.56 -9.57
C LYS A 185 -5.39 7.31 -10.37
N GLU A 186 -4.78 6.35 -9.71
CA GLU A 186 -4.39 5.08 -10.31
C GLU A 186 -5.19 3.94 -9.69
N ARG A 187 -5.70 3.06 -10.54
CA ARG A 187 -6.19 1.74 -10.11
C ARG A 187 -4.99 0.78 -10.14
N LEU A 188 -4.59 0.29 -8.96
CA LEU A 188 -3.41 -0.57 -8.83
C LEU A 188 -3.65 -1.97 -9.40
N HIS A 189 -4.90 -2.45 -9.31
CA HIS A 189 -5.33 -3.76 -9.82
C HIS A 189 -6.69 -3.69 -10.51
N ARG A 190 -6.87 -4.41 -11.62
CA ARG A 190 -8.15 -4.39 -12.37
C ARG A 190 -9.31 -5.02 -11.60
N ASN A 191 -9.04 -6.10 -10.87
CA ASN A 191 -10.02 -6.97 -10.25
C ASN A 191 -9.74 -7.12 -8.76
N LEU A 192 -10.78 -7.49 -8.01
CA LEU A 192 -10.66 -8.05 -6.67
C LEU A 192 -10.38 -9.55 -6.79
N ILE A 193 -9.38 -10.04 -6.07
CA ILE A 193 -8.92 -11.43 -6.10
C ILE A 193 -9.04 -11.99 -4.68
N PRO A 194 -10.16 -12.66 -4.37
CA PRO A 194 -10.32 -13.32 -3.07
C PRO A 194 -9.58 -14.66 -3.07
N ILE A 195 -8.76 -14.89 -2.05
CA ILE A 195 -8.14 -16.19 -1.77
C ILE A 195 -8.63 -16.65 -0.40
N ALA A 196 -9.50 -17.67 -0.40
CA ALA A 196 -9.97 -18.29 0.82
C ALA A 196 -8.85 -19.14 1.46
N PHE A 197 -8.81 -19.18 2.78
CA PHE A 197 -7.93 -20.05 3.54
C PHE A 197 -8.70 -20.68 4.70
N GLU A 198 -8.32 -21.90 5.05
CA GLU A 198 -8.88 -22.66 6.18
C GLU A 198 -7.71 -23.05 7.09
N ASP A 199 -7.90 -22.98 8.41
CA ASP A 199 -6.84 -23.21 9.40
C ASP A 199 -6.23 -24.63 9.33
N ASP A 200 -6.92 -25.58 8.69
CA ASP A 200 -6.58 -27.00 8.60
C ASP A 200 -6.00 -27.44 7.25
N LYS A 201 -5.81 -26.51 6.29
CA LYS A 201 -5.22 -26.80 4.97
C LYS A 201 -3.89 -26.08 4.80
N GLU A 202 -2.81 -26.84 4.71
CA GLU A 202 -1.47 -26.32 4.39
C GLU A 202 -1.38 -25.89 2.91
N ALA A 203 -1.77 -24.65 2.62
CA ALA A 203 -1.39 -24.00 1.37
C ALA A 203 -0.01 -23.34 1.55
N VAL A 204 1.04 -23.97 1.01
CA VAL A 204 2.42 -23.47 1.20
C VAL A 204 2.71 -22.21 0.37
N ALA A 205 1.98 -22.01 -0.73
CA ALA A 205 2.14 -20.86 -1.61
C ALA A 205 0.81 -20.39 -2.21
N SER A 206 0.73 -19.11 -2.55
CA SER A 206 -0.36 -18.54 -3.34
C SER A 206 0.16 -17.79 -4.57
N VAL A 207 -0.68 -17.68 -5.60
CA VAL A 207 -0.32 -17.02 -6.85
C VAL A 207 -1.48 -16.20 -7.38
N HIS A 208 -1.19 -15.02 -7.93
CA HIS A 208 -2.12 -14.34 -8.83
C HIS A 208 -1.40 -13.70 -10.02
N SER A 209 -2.17 -13.25 -10.99
CA SER A 209 -1.64 -12.64 -12.20
C SER A 209 -2.09 -11.20 -12.36
N HIS A 210 -1.17 -10.36 -12.81
CA HIS A 210 -1.46 -9.00 -13.26
C HIS A 210 -1.78 -8.99 -14.75
N ALA A 211 -2.87 -8.34 -15.13
CA ALA A 211 -3.32 -8.30 -16.51
C ALA A 211 -2.42 -7.34 -17.35
N PRO A 212 -2.29 -7.56 -18.67
CA PRO A 212 -1.55 -6.64 -19.53
C PRO A 212 -2.09 -5.21 -19.43
N GLY A 213 -1.22 -4.24 -19.17
CA GLY A 213 -1.58 -2.84 -18.92
C GLY A 213 -2.05 -2.55 -17.49
N THR A 214 -1.69 -3.39 -16.50
CA THR A 214 -1.62 -3.03 -15.08
C THR A 214 -0.16 -3.05 -14.63
N ASN A 215 0.09 -2.87 -13.32
CA ASN A 215 1.43 -2.96 -12.74
C ASN A 215 2.17 -4.24 -13.15
N GLU A 216 3.39 -4.11 -13.68
CA GLU A 216 4.21 -5.24 -14.15
C GLU A 216 4.84 -6.04 -13.01
N PHE A 217 4.84 -5.49 -11.80
CA PHE A 217 5.36 -6.09 -10.58
C PHE A 217 4.26 -6.20 -9.53
N ILE A 218 4.54 -6.95 -8.46
CA ILE A 218 3.77 -6.86 -7.20
C ILE A 218 3.65 -5.41 -6.73
N THR A 219 2.49 -5.01 -6.20
CA THR A 219 2.30 -3.63 -5.72
C THR A 219 2.69 -3.49 -4.25
N PRO A 220 2.91 -2.25 -3.75
CA PRO A 220 3.05 -2.02 -2.32
C PRO A 220 1.83 -2.48 -1.49
N THR A 221 0.62 -2.46 -2.06
CA THR A 221 -0.59 -2.92 -1.39
C THR A 221 -0.69 -4.44 -1.32
N ASP A 222 -0.19 -5.16 -2.33
CA ASP A 222 -0.02 -6.62 -2.28
C ASP A 222 0.95 -7.00 -1.15
N ILE A 223 2.11 -6.34 -1.06
CA ILE A 223 3.11 -6.58 0.00
C ILE A 223 2.51 -6.29 1.37
N CYS A 224 1.82 -5.16 1.53
CA CYS A 224 1.12 -4.82 2.76
C CYS A 224 0.12 -5.92 3.17
N THR A 225 -0.72 -6.35 2.24
CA THR A 225 -1.70 -7.42 2.43
C THR A 225 -1.03 -8.75 2.82
N LEU A 226 0.07 -9.12 2.15
CA LEU A 226 0.83 -10.33 2.48
C LEU A 226 1.39 -10.27 3.90
N MET A 227 1.97 -9.15 4.30
CA MET A 227 2.52 -8.99 5.65
C MET A 227 1.43 -9.01 6.73
N LEU A 228 0.22 -8.52 6.43
CA LEU A 228 -0.93 -8.60 7.33
C LEU A 228 -1.45 -10.04 7.46
N TYR A 229 -1.59 -10.75 6.34
CA TYR A 229 -2.44 -11.96 6.29
C TYR A 229 -1.72 -13.29 6.06
N ALA A 230 -0.53 -13.31 5.44
CA ALA A 230 0.11 -14.56 5.01
C ALA A 230 0.34 -15.55 6.16
N LYS A 231 0.67 -15.05 7.36
CA LYS A 231 0.86 -15.89 8.56
C LYS A 231 -0.42 -16.63 8.98
N TYR A 232 -1.59 -16.00 8.80
CA TYR A 232 -2.88 -16.62 9.11
C TYR A 232 -3.29 -17.61 8.02
N ALA A 233 -2.90 -17.35 6.78
CA ALA A 233 -3.16 -18.24 5.65
C ALA A 233 -2.14 -19.39 5.50
N GLY A 234 -1.11 -19.45 6.36
CA GLY A 234 -0.05 -20.45 6.32
C GLY A 234 0.92 -20.34 5.12
N TRP A 235 0.90 -19.22 4.40
CA TRP A 235 1.71 -19.05 3.18
C TRP A 235 3.17 -18.78 3.50
N LYS A 236 4.07 -19.56 2.89
CA LYS A 236 5.53 -19.32 2.94
C LYS A 236 6.00 -18.45 1.79
N GLN A 237 5.29 -18.50 0.67
CA GLN A 237 5.63 -17.74 -0.53
C GLN A 237 4.37 -17.23 -1.24
N HIS A 238 4.50 -16.10 -1.91
CA HIS A 238 3.49 -15.60 -2.84
C HIS A 238 4.13 -15.17 -4.16
N MET A 239 3.50 -15.50 -5.29
CA MET A 239 3.97 -15.13 -6.61
C MET A 239 2.96 -14.23 -7.33
N VAL A 240 3.45 -13.13 -7.90
CA VAL A 240 2.71 -12.30 -8.85
C VAL A 240 3.34 -12.44 -10.22
N ILE A 241 2.57 -12.98 -11.17
CA ILE A 241 3.04 -13.20 -12.55
C ILE A 241 2.42 -12.15 -13.46
N SER A 242 3.26 -11.40 -14.18
CA SER A 242 2.83 -10.45 -15.21
C SER A 242 3.24 -10.93 -16.61
N GLN A 243 3.11 -10.04 -17.60
CA GLN A 243 3.52 -10.36 -18.96
C GLN A 243 5.05 -10.57 -19.05
N ASN A 244 5.82 -9.70 -18.40
CA ASN A 244 7.27 -9.63 -18.58
C ASN A 244 8.05 -10.10 -17.35
N TYR A 245 7.44 -10.14 -16.17
CA TYR A 245 8.13 -10.38 -14.91
C TYR A 245 7.37 -11.32 -13.98
N VAL A 246 8.12 -11.91 -13.06
CA VAL A 246 7.60 -12.66 -11.91
C VAL A 246 8.16 -12.02 -10.65
N SER A 247 7.26 -11.58 -9.76
CA SER A 247 7.58 -11.12 -8.41
C SER A 247 7.33 -12.25 -7.44
N ILE A 248 8.35 -12.61 -6.65
CA ILE A 248 8.30 -13.69 -5.66
C ILE A 248 8.51 -13.07 -4.29
N TRP A 249 7.45 -13.03 -3.49
CA TRP A 249 7.50 -12.60 -2.10
C TRP A 249 7.72 -13.79 -1.18
N ASP A 250 8.80 -13.75 -0.41
CA ASP A 250 9.06 -14.68 0.69
C ASP A 250 8.36 -14.16 1.96
N CYS A 251 7.31 -14.87 2.38
CA CYS A 251 6.48 -14.49 3.53
C CYS A 251 7.21 -14.70 4.86
N GLU A 252 8.16 -15.63 4.93
CA GLU A 252 8.91 -15.94 6.15
C GLU A 252 9.98 -14.87 6.39
N ASN A 253 10.72 -14.51 5.33
CA ASN A 253 11.81 -13.54 5.40
C ASN A 253 11.39 -12.10 5.10
N ASN A 254 10.15 -11.88 4.68
CA ASN A 254 9.61 -10.58 4.26
C ASN A 254 10.51 -9.88 3.23
N SER A 255 10.81 -10.60 2.15
CA SER A 255 11.72 -10.15 1.10
C SER A 255 11.16 -10.41 -0.30
N LEU A 256 11.53 -9.55 -1.25
CA LEU A 256 11.05 -9.59 -2.63
C LEU A 256 12.17 -9.92 -3.61
N GLY A 257 11.99 -11.00 -4.37
CA GLY A 257 12.75 -11.28 -5.59
C GLY A 257 11.94 -10.91 -6.82
N ILE A 258 12.59 -10.34 -7.84
CA ILE A 258 11.96 -10.08 -9.15
C ILE A 258 12.88 -10.63 -10.24
N MET A 259 12.31 -11.38 -11.18
CA MET A 259 13.01 -11.88 -12.36
C MET A 259 12.16 -11.74 -13.61
N THR A 260 12.78 -11.88 -14.78
CA THR A 260 12.03 -11.93 -16.03
C THR A 260 11.19 -13.20 -16.08
N ARG A 261 10.05 -13.13 -16.76
CA ARG A 261 9.21 -14.30 -16.98
C ARG A 261 9.93 -15.39 -17.78
N GLU A 262 10.77 -14.99 -18.73
CA GLU A 262 11.60 -15.91 -19.51
C GLU A 262 12.57 -16.70 -18.62
N ASP A 263 13.25 -16.03 -17.69
CA ASP A 263 14.18 -16.71 -16.76
C ASP A 263 13.42 -17.67 -15.83
N PHE A 264 12.25 -17.25 -15.34
CA PHE A 264 11.38 -18.10 -14.52
C PHE A 264 10.90 -19.36 -15.25
N GLU A 265 10.49 -19.22 -16.52
CA GLU A 265 10.06 -20.34 -17.35
C GLU A 265 11.23 -21.32 -17.61
N LYS A 266 12.45 -20.81 -17.87
CA LYS A 266 13.64 -21.65 -18.01
C LYS A 266 13.98 -22.43 -16.74
N MET A 267 13.80 -21.83 -15.56
CA MET A 267 14.05 -22.51 -14.29
C MET A 267 13.10 -23.69 -14.06
N LYS A 268 11.83 -23.55 -14.48
CA LYS A 268 10.83 -24.63 -14.36
C LYS A 268 11.08 -25.82 -15.29
N GLU A 269 11.77 -25.62 -16.40
CA GLU A 269 12.11 -26.70 -17.34
C GLU A 269 13.30 -27.56 -16.87
N ILE A 270 14.03 -27.11 -15.84
CA ILE A 270 15.22 -27.77 -15.29
C ILE A 270 14.88 -28.65 -14.06
N GLU A 271 13.72 -28.44 -13.42
CA GLU A 271 13.17 -29.26 -12.32
C GLU A 271 12.31 -30.42 -12.82
#